data_AF-A0A8J3JI63-F1
#
_entry.id   AF-A0A8J3JI63-F1
#
_cell.length_a   1.000
_cell.length_b   1.000
_cell.length_c   1.000
_cell.angle_alpha   90.00
_cell.angle_beta   90.00
_cell.angle_gamma   90.00
#
_symmetry.space_group_name_H-M   'P 1'
#
loop_
_entity.id
_entity.type
_entity.pdbx_description
1 polymer ?
#
loop_
_entity_poly.entity_id
_entity_poly.type
_entity_poly.pdbx_seq_one_letter_code
_entity_poly.pdbx_strand_id
1 'polypeptide(L)' 'MSVISDLALCAVDQASAERTDDSDKVWRSAIREAIASNVPIEHVASRANVSVEEILSIMCEVPAAA' A
#
# COMPACT_ATOMS: atom_id res chain seq x y z
N MET A 1 2.67 5.60 -20.49
CA MET A 1 3.43 4.51 -19.83
C MET A 1 2.73 4.24 -18.51
N SER A 2 1.80 3.27 -18.44
CA SER A 2 0.83 3.11 -17.33
C SER A 2 0.85 1.71 -16.68
N VAL A 3 1.59 0.75 -17.23
CA VAL A 3 1.47 -0.67 -16.84
C VAL A 3 1.96 -0.93 -15.40
N ILE A 4 2.91 -0.12 -14.91
CA ILE A 4 3.51 -0.29 -13.57
C ILE A 4 2.55 0.20 -12.48
N SER A 5 1.83 1.29 -12.73
CA SER A 5 0.88 1.86 -11.77
C SER A 5 -0.38 0.97 -11.61
N ASP A 6 -0.84 0.35 -12.70
CA ASP A 6 -1.98 -0.58 -12.65
C ASP A 6 -1.63 -1.86 -11.89
N LEU A 7 -0.40 -2.39 -12.06
CA LEU A 7 0.05 -3.60 -11.35
C LEU A 7 0.17 -3.36 -9.84
N ALA A 8 0.71 -2.20 -9.43
CA ALA A 8 0.85 -1.86 -8.03
C ALA A 8 -0.51 -1.66 -7.33
N LEU A 9 -1.49 -1.09 -8.05
CA LEU A 9 -2.87 -0.98 -7.56
C LEU A 9 -3.54 -2.35 -7.41
N CYS A 10 -3.34 -3.28 -8.36
CA CYS A 10 -3.84 -4.65 -8.23
C CYS A 10 -3.23 -5.38 -7.02
N ALA A 11 -1.95 -5.16 -6.73
CA ALA A 11 -1.30 -5.74 -5.55
C ALA A 11 -1.91 -5.22 -4.24
N VAL A 12 -2.24 -3.92 -4.18
CA VAL A 12 -2.96 -3.32 -3.03
C VAL A 12 -4.35 -3.94 -2.89
N ASP A 13 -5.10 -4.09 -3.97
CA ASP A 13 -6.45 -4.70 -3.94
C ASP A 13 -6.40 -6.14 -3.42
N GLN A 14 -5.47 -6.94 -3.93
CA GLN A 14 -5.30 -8.33 -3.52
C GLN A 14 -4.89 -8.43 -2.04
N ALA A 15 -3.88 -7.66 -1.62
CA ALA A 15 -3.42 -7.70 -0.24
C ALA A 15 -4.48 -7.18 0.74
N SER A 16 -5.36 -6.27 0.31
CA SER A 16 -6.46 -5.75 1.12
C SER A 16 -7.58 -6.77 1.26
N ALA A 17 -7.85 -7.57 0.22
CA ALA A 17 -8.81 -8.67 0.27
C ALA A 17 -8.32 -9.85 1.14
N GLU A 18 -7.01 -10.08 1.18
CA GLU A 18 -6.36 -11.17 1.93
C GLU A 18 -5.86 -10.72 3.32
N ARG A 19 -6.32 -9.57 3.82
CA ARG A 19 -5.81 -8.93 5.04
C ARG A 19 -6.09 -9.78 6.29
N THR A 20 -5.07 -10.54 6.69
CA THR A 20 -4.93 -11.31 7.94
C THR A 20 -3.68 -10.83 8.68
N ASP A 21 -3.47 -11.18 9.95
CA ASP A 21 -2.32 -10.70 10.75
C ASP A 21 -0.94 -10.96 10.08
N ASP A 22 -0.73 -12.12 9.46
CA ASP A 22 0.51 -12.42 8.72
C ASP A 22 0.58 -11.67 7.38
N SER A 23 -0.56 -11.43 6.73
CA SER A 23 -0.66 -10.66 5.48
C SER A 23 -0.55 -9.15 5.69
N ASP A 24 -0.64 -8.65 6.93
CA ASP A 24 -0.62 -7.21 7.24
C ASP A 24 0.74 -6.56 6.88
N LYS A 25 1.84 -7.34 6.96
CA LYS A 25 3.17 -6.92 6.47
C LYS A 25 3.23 -6.86 4.95
N VAL A 26 2.58 -7.79 4.26
CA VAL A 26 2.50 -7.84 2.79
C VAL A 26 1.66 -6.67 2.30
N TRP A 27 0.53 -6.42 2.94
CA TRP A 27 -0.36 -5.28 2.67
C TRP A 27 0.33 -3.93 2.83
N ARG A 28 1.03 -3.70 3.96
CA ARG A 28 1.85 -2.50 4.15
C ARG A 28 2.94 -2.34 3.09
N SER A 29 3.54 -3.45 2.65
CA SER A 29 4.57 -3.42 1.61
C SER A 29 4.00 -3.06 0.23
N ALA A 30 2.84 -3.63 -0.13
CA ALA A 30 2.13 -3.28 -1.36
C ALA A 30 1.74 -1.79 -1.40
N ILE A 31 1.29 -1.23 -0.27
CA ILE A 31 1.01 0.21 -0.14
C ILE A 31 2.27 1.03 -0.42
N ARG A 32 3.39 0.70 0.23
CA ARG A 32 4.66 1.42 0.03
C ARG A 32 5.14 1.34 -1.42
N GLU A 33 4.98 0.18 -2.06
CA GLU A 33 5.35 -0.03 -3.46
C GLU A 33 4.45 0.76 -4.43
N ALA A 34 3.15 0.85 -4.17
CA ALA A 34 2.23 1.67 -4.96
C ALA A 34 2.60 3.15 -4.90
N ILE A 35 2.90 3.68 -3.71
CA ILE A 35 3.36 5.06 -3.57
C ILE A 35 4.71 5.27 -4.26
N ALA A 36 5.67 4.34 -4.10
CA ALA A 36 6.96 4.39 -4.77
C ALA A 36 6.85 4.32 -6.32
N SER A 37 5.79 3.69 -6.82
CA SER A 37 5.44 3.61 -8.25
C SER A 37 4.68 4.84 -8.75
N ASN A 38 4.72 5.95 -8.01
CA ASN A 38 4.07 7.23 -8.35
C ASN A 38 2.53 7.16 -8.41
N VAL A 39 1.91 6.17 -7.74
CA VAL A 39 0.45 6.13 -7.61
C VAL A 39 -0.01 7.20 -6.61
N PRO A 40 -1.03 8.02 -6.93
CA PRO A 40 -1.55 9.02 -6.00
C PRO A 40 -2.02 8.40 -4.69
N ILE A 41 -1.64 9.01 -3.56
CA ILE A 41 -1.97 8.50 -2.22
C ILE A 41 -3.47 8.33 -1.99
N GLU A 42 -4.29 9.21 -2.56
CA GLU A 42 -5.76 9.13 -2.50
C GLU A 42 -6.30 7.89 -3.19
N HIS A 43 -5.70 7.49 -4.32
CA HIS A 43 -6.11 6.28 -5.03
C HIS A 43 -5.71 5.03 -4.25
N VAL A 44 -4.52 5.01 -3.66
CA VAL A 44 -4.07 3.91 -2.81
C VAL A 44 -4.96 3.79 -1.57
N ALA A 45 -5.27 4.89 -0.90
CA ALA A 45 -6.16 4.92 0.26
C ALA A 45 -7.57 4.39 -0.08
N SER A 46 -8.14 4.84 -1.20
CA SER A 46 -9.44 4.37 -1.68
C SER A 46 -9.46 2.88 -1.98
N ARG A 47 -8.39 2.34 -2.58
CA ARG A 47 -8.27 0.92 -2.95
C ARG A 47 -8.01 0.03 -1.74
N ALA A 48 -7.15 0.49 -0.83
CA ALA A 48 -6.85 -0.19 0.42
C ALA A 48 -7.99 -0.09 1.46
N ASN A 49 -9.03 0.70 1.18
CA ASN A 49 -10.16 0.97 2.07
C ASN A 49 -9.72 1.50 3.45
N VAL A 50 -8.79 2.46 3.45
CA VAL A 50 -8.23 3.10 4.65
C VAL A 50 -8.14 4.62 4.47
N SER A 51 -7.90 5.36 5.54
CA SER A 51 -7.68 6.81 5.44
C SER A 51 -6.29 7.13 4.89
N VAL A 52 -6.15 8.33 4.31
CA VAL A 52 -4.83 8.84 3.89
C VAL A 52 -3.88 8.94 5.09
N GLU A 53 -4.39 9.22 6.28
CA GLU A 53 -3.58 9.28 7.51
C GLU A 53 -3.01 7.91 7.87
N GLU A 54 -3.75 6.82 7.64
CA GLU A 54 -3.26 5.46 7.85
C GLU A 54 -2.15 5.13 6.84
N ILE A 55 -2.30 5.53 5.56
CA ILE A 55 -1.23 5.39 4.57
C ILE A 55 0.02 6.17 4.96
N LEU A 56 -0.14 7.42 5.43
CA LEU A 56 0.96 8.24 5.92
C LEU A 56 1.64 7.61 7.14
N SER A 57 0.86 7.03 8.06
CA SER A 57 1.38 6.30 9.21
C SER A 57 2.25 5.13 8.76
N ILE A 58 1.78 4.31 7.81
CA ILE A 58 2.52 3.16 7.24
C ILE A 58 3.82 3.61 6.54
N MET A 59 3.79 4.75 5.86
CA MET A 59 4.99 5.33 5.23
C MET A 59 5.98 5.89 6.25
N CYS A 60 5.49 6.36 7.39
CA CYS A 60 6.29 6.88 8.50
C CYS A 60 6.77 5.80 9.48
N GLU A 61 6.30 4.55 9.36
CA GLU A 61 6.87 3.40 10.06
C GLU A 61 8.33 3.22 9.58
N VAL A 62 9.25 3.92 10.24
CA VAL A 62 10.69 3.70 10.10
C VAL A 62 10.93 2.24 10.49
N PRO A 63 11.52 1.40 9.61
CA PRO A 63 11.98 0.09 10.06
C PRO A 63 12.95 0.37 11.20
N ALA A 64 12.58 0.00 12.43
CA ALA A 64 13.49 0.08 13.56
C ALA A 64 14.73 -0.73 13.14
N ALA A 65 15.82 -0.01 12.87
CA ALA A 65 17.06 -0.60 12.43
C ALA A 65 17.51 -1.59 13.50
N ALA A 66 17.50 -2.88 13.14
CA ALA A 66 18.07 -3.96 13.93
C ALA A 66 19.58 -4.05 13.66
#